data_AF-A0A8H3M2L3-F1
#
_entry.id   AF-A0A8H3M2L3-F1
#
_cell.length_a   1.000
_cell.length_b   1.000
_cell.length_c   1.000
_cell.angle_alpha   90.00
_cell.angle_beta   90.00
_cell.angle_gamma   90.00
#
_symmetry.space_group_name_H-M   'P 1'
#
loop_
_entity.id
_entity.type
_entity.pdbx_description
1 polymer ?
#
loop_
_entity_poly.entity_id
_entity_poly.type
_entity_poly.pdbx_seq_one_letter_code
_entity_poly.pdbx_strand_id
1 'polypeptide(L)'
;MASNLLPECLEKIFTDLLNPIKPIFSNSVETCEIKDLYSCTLVSRYWCQISTPILYSSPFHHFRHLKGGKKPQMGKDFQDYYKLIRTLLTCIPCSEIEEIVKFVCEKGSTIELIGSTGSPTFNYVKFIRELHFDEKFFLNHV
;
A
#
# COMPACT_ATOMS: atom_id res chain seq x y z
N MET A 1 9.92 -10.77 23.94
CA MET A 1 11.05 -9.82 23.89
C MET A 1 10.86 -8.95 22.67
N ALA A 2 10.48 -7.68 22.86
CA ALA A 2 10.37 -6.70 21.78
C ALA A 2 10.75 -5.31 22.33
N SER A 3 11.82 -4.77 21.75
CA SER A 3 12.35 -3.39 21.78
C SER A 3 12.57 -2.67 23.13
N ASN A 4 13.84 -2.40 23.44
CA ASN A 4 14.27 -1.32 24.34
C ASN A 4 14.20 0.07 23.66
N LEU A 5 13.75 0.13 22.40
CA LEU A 5 13.69 1.35 21.60
C LEU A 5 12.29 1.97 21.70
N LEU A 6 12.27 3.27 21.93
CA LEU A 6 11.06 4.08 21.89
C LEU A 6 10.43 4.03 20.48
N PRO A 7 9.09 4.16 20.37
CA PRO A 7 8.39 4.12 19.08
C PRO A 7 8.97 5.10 18.06
N GLU A 8 9.29 6.32 18.50
CA GLU A 8 9.79 7.40 17.65
C GLU A 8 11.17 7.07 17.06
N CYS A 9 11.99 6.32 17.81
CA CYS A 9 13.28 5.84 17.33
C CYS A 9 13.08 4.79 16.23
N LEU A 10 12.15 3.85 16.42
CA LEU A 10 11.84 2.84 15.40
C LEU A 10 11.19 3.45 14.16
N GLU A 11 10.28 4.42 14.33
CA GLU A 11 9.69 5.16 13.22
C GLU A 11 10.75 5.83 12.37
N LYS A 12 11.74 6.47 13.00
CA LYS A 12 12.86 7.08 12.30
C LYS A 12 13.69 6.05 11.52
N ILE A 13 14.06 4.94 12.17
CA ILE A 13 14.80 3.84 11.52
C ILE A 13 14.02 3.31 10.31
N PHE A 14 12.72 3.02 10.47
CA PHE A 14 11.88 2.48 9.41
C PHE A 14 11.64 3.47 8.26
N THR A 15 11.55 4.76 8.57
CA THR A 15 11.45 5.82 7.55
C THR A 15 12.74 5.92 6.75
N ASP A 16 13.90 5.83 7.40
CA ASP A 16 15.22 5.84 6.75
C ASP A 16 15.42 4.59 5.88
N LEU A 17 14.86 3.43 6.25
CA LEU A 17 14.85 2.23 5.40
C LEU A 17 13.99 2.41 4.13
N LEU A 18 12.85 3.09 4.25
CA LEU A 18 11.93 3.32 3.13
C LEU A 18 12.45 4.38 2.14
N ASN A 19 13.09 5.43 2.66
CA ASN A 19 13.63 6.54 1.89
C ASN A 19 15.10 6.74 2.27
N PRO A 20 16.03 5.92 1.72
CA PRO A 20 17.44 6.09 2.02
C PRO A 20 17.87 7.47 1.51
N ILE A 21 17.97 8.45 2.42
CA ILE A 21 18.49 9.77 2.09
C ILE A 21 19.97 9.56 1.74
N LYS A 22 20.23 9.52 0.44
CA LYS A 22 21.53 9.39 -0.25
C LYS A 22 22.13 7.98 -0.21
N PRO A 23 22.40 7.37 -1.38
CA PRO A 23 23.31 6.24 -1.46
C PRO A 23 24.72 6.78 -1.24
N ILE A 24 25.19 6.83 0.00
CA ILE A 24 26.60 7.18 0.27
C ILE A 24 27.51 6.06 -0.25
N PHE A 25 27.02 4.82 -0.35
CA PHE A 25 27.77 3.68 -0.89
C PHE A 25 26.86 2.63 -1.56
N SER A 26 26.26 2.90 -2.71
CA SER A 26 25.84 1.79 -3.58
C SER A 26 25.62 2.24 -5.01
N ASN A 27 26.39 1.66 -5.93
CA ASN A 27 26.21 1.79 -7.38
C ASN A 27 25.12 0.84 -7.92
N SER A 28 24.37 0.13 -7.06
CA SER A 28 23.26 -0.72 -7.49
C SER A 28 21.91 -0.14 -7.02
N VAL A 29 21.38 0.79 -7.81
CA VAL A 29 20.06 1.40 -7.66
C VAL A 29 18.97 0.43 -8.13
N GLU A 30 18.84 -0.74 -7.51
CA GLU A 30 17.74 -1.65 -7.83
C GLU A 30 17.20 -2.34 -6.56
N THR A 31 16.06 -1.85 -6.07
CA THR A 31 15.03 -2.59 -5.31
C THR A 31 15.21 -2.85 -3.79
N CYS A 32 16.21 -2.28 -3.12
CA CYS A 32 16.42 -2.51 -1.68
C CYS A 32 15.33 -1.92 -0.75
N GLU A 33 14.57 -0.92 -1.22
CA GLU A 33 13.92 0.05 -0.32
C GLU A 33 12.66 -0.44 0.42
N ILE A 34 11.95 -1.46 -0.08
CA ILE A 34 10.68 -1.90 0.54
C ILE A 34 10.81 -3.28 1.21
N LYS A 35 11.70 -4.15 0.69
CA LYS A 35 11.87 -5.53 1.19
C LYS A 35 12.35 -5.56 2.64
N ASP A 36 13.21 -4.63 3.00
CA ASP A 36 13.76 -4.53 4.35
C ASP A 36 12.66 -4.12 5.34
N LEU A 37 11.83 -3.14 4.97
CA LEU A 37 10.69 -2.72 5.78
C LEU A 37 9.61 -3.81 5.92
N TYR A 38 9.31 -4.55 4.84
CA TYR A 38 8.42 -5.72 4.91
C TYR A 38 8.92 -6.74 5.92
N SER A 39 10.23 -7.00 5.96
CA SER A 39 10.83 -7.93 6.91
C SER A 39 10.65 -7.44 8.36
N CYS A 40 10.74 -6.12 8.60
CA CYS A 40 10.47 -5.53 9.91
C CYS A 40 9.04 -5.78 10.41
N THR A 41 8.05 -5.88 9.51
CA THR A 41 6.65 -6.18 9.91
C THR A 41 6.49 -7.56 10.55
N LEU A 42 7.44 -8.48 10.33
CA LEU A 42 7.38 -9.87 10.79
C LEU A 42 8.19 -10.13 12.07
N VAL A 43 8.97 -9.15 12.55
CA VAL A 43 9.87 -9.33 13.71
C VAL A 43 9.11 -9.49 15.02
N SER A 44 8.12 -8.62 15.26
CA SER A 44 7.30 -8.65 16.48
C SER A 44 6.00 -7.87 16.27
N ARG A 45 5.01 -8.08 17.14
CA ARG A 45 3.77 -7.27 17.12
C ARG A 45 4.05 -5.77 17.22
N TYR A 46 5.03 -5.39 18.05
CA TYR A 46 5.40 -3.99 18.23
C TYR A 46 6.04 -3.39 16.96
N TRP A 47 6.97 -4.11 16.33
CA TRP A 47 7.59 -3.66 15.07
C TRP A 47 6.56 -3.62 13.94
N CYS A 48 5.65 -4.59 13.89
CA CYS A 48 4.53 -4.65 12.94
C CYS A 48 3.63 -3.41 13.07
N GLN A 49 3.25 -3.03 14.29
CA GLN A 49 2.40 -1.87 14.54
C GLN A 49 3.02 -0.55 14.07
N ILE A 50 4.35 -0.42 14.13
CA ILE A 50 5.05 0.81 13.75
C ILE A 50 5.40 0.82 12.25
N SER A 51 5.84 -0.32 11.70
CA SER A 51 6.25 -0.44 10.29
C SER A 51 5.07 -0.45 9.31
N THR A 52 3.92 -1.00 9.72
CA THR A 52 2.75 -1.12 8.82
C THR A 52 2.22 0.24 8.36
N PRO A 53 1.98 1.24 9.24
CA PRO A 53 1.57 2.58 8.79
C PRO A 53 2.56 3.25 7.84
N ILE A 54 3.86 3.04 8.05
CA ILE A 54 4.93 3.59 7.19
C ILE A 54 4.87 2.94 5.80
N LEU A 55 4.77 1.61 5.76
CA LEU A 55 4.70 0.82 4.53
C LEU A 55 3.46 1.15 3.67
N TYR A 56 2.30 1.31 4.32
CA TYR A 56 1.02 1.57 3.65
C TYR A 56 0.73 3.07 3.46
N SER A 57 1.68 3.96 3.75
CA SER A 57 1.53 5.40 3.53
C SER A 57 1.41 5.78 2.05
N SER A 58 2.10 5.05 1.16
CA SER A 58 2.04 5.20 -0.29
C SER A 58 2.03 3.81 -0.95
N PRO A 59 0.90 3.08 -0.89
CA PRO A 59 0.85 1.65 -1.22
C PRO A 59 1.15 1.37 -2.70
N PHE A 60 1.01 2.38 -3.58
CA PHE A 60 1.26 2.26 -5.01
C PHE A 60 2.68 2.65 -5.44
N HIS A 61 3.53 3.12 -4.51
CA HIS A 61 4.89 3.58 -4.82
C HIS A 61 5.74 2.51 -5.53
N HIS A 62 5.58 1.24 -5.13
CA HIS A 62 6.30 0.12 -5.73
C HIS A 62 6.04 -0.03 -7.23
N PHE A 63 4.86 0.38 -7.72
CA PHE A 63 4.47 0.29 -9.13
C PHE A 63 4.99 1.46 -9.98
N ARG A 64 5.76 2.40 -9.40
CA ARG A 64 6.31 3.55 -10.12
C ARG A 64 7.25 3.15 -11.27
N HIS A 65 7.92 2.00 -11.18
CA HIS A 65 8.79 1.48 -12.24
C HIS A 65 8.03 1.17 -13.54
N LEU A 66 6.72 0.92 -13.47
CA LEU A 66 5.86 0.72 -14.64
C LEU A 66 5.69 2.00 -15.48
N LYS A 67 6.00 3.18 -14.93
CA LYS A 67 5.97 4.46 -15.66
C LYS A 67 7.09 4.57 -16.71
N GLY A 68 8.18 3.81 -16.55
CA GLY A 68 9.45 4.07 -17.21
C GLY A 68 9.76 3.20 -18.41
N GLY A 69 8.83 2.97 -19.35
CA GLY A 69 9.09 2.45 -20.71
C GLY A 69 9.78 1.08 -20.88
N LYS A 70 10.34 0.50 -19.81
CA LYS A 70 10.85 -0.86 -19.75
C LYS A 70 9.65 -1.76 -19.91
N LYS A 71 9.68 -2.67 -20.88
CA LYS A 71 8.60 -3.65 -21.11
C LYS A 71 8.32 -4.33 -19.76
N PRO A 72 7.18 -4.05 -19.12
CA PRO A 72 6.81 -4.72 -17.89
C PRO A 72 6.72 -6.21 -18.18
N GLN A 73 6.76 -7.03 -17.14
CA GLN A 73 6.18 -8.38 -17.26
C GLN A 73 4.65 -8.18 -17.28
N MET A 74 4.15 -7.62 -18.40
CA MET A 74 2.93 -6.81 -18.58
C MET A 74 1.65 -7.44 -18.03
N GLY A 75 1.60 -8.77 -17.84
CA GLY A 75 0.48 -9.41 -17.17
C GLY A 75 0.54 -9.29 -15.64
N LYS A 76 1.67 -9.65 -15.05
CA LYS A 76 1.77 -9.90 -13.59
C LYS A 76 1.72 -8.61 -12.79
N ASP A 77 2.45 -7.58 -13.19
CA ASP A 77 2.51 -6.32 -12.44
C ASP A 77 1.15 -5.60 -12.41
N PHE A 78 0.40 -5.68 -13.51
CA PHE A 78 -0.96 -5.17 -13.60
C PHE A 78 -1.92 -5.97 -12.70
N GLN A 79 -1.83 -7.30 -12.74
CA GLN A 79 -2.62 -8.16 -11.86
C GLN A 79 -2.35 -7.86 -10.38
N ASP A 80 -1.09 -7.68 -10.01
CA ASP A 80 -0.71 -7.38 -8.62
C ASP A 80 -1.17 -5.96 -8.20
N TYR A 81 -1.16 -4.99 -9.12
CA TYR A 81 -1.74 -3.66 -8.91
C TYR A 81 -3.26 -3.71 -8.64
N TYR A 82 -4.02 -4.41 -9.48
CA TYR A 82 -5.47 -4.55 -9.29
C TYR A 82 -5.81 -5.37 -8.05
N LYS A 83 -5.02 -6.41 -7.73
CA LYS A 83 -5.17 -7.14 -6.46
C LYS A 83 -4.98 -6.23 -5.26
N LEU A 84 -4.00 -5.33 -5.29
CA LEU A 84 -3.80 -4.36 -4.22
C LEU A 84 -4.99 -3.42 -4.08
N ILE A 85 -5.49 -2.83 -5.17
CA ILE A 85 -6.70 -2.00 -5.15
C ILE A 85 -7.86 -2.78 -4.51
N ARG A 86 -8.13 -3.99 -5.02
CA ARG A 86 -9.22 -4.83 -4.53
C ARG A 86 -9.06 -5.13 -3.04
N THR A 87 -7.85 -5.45 -2.60
CA THR A 87 -7.54 -5.72 -1.19
C THR A 87 -7.80 -4.49 -0.32
N LEU A 88 -7.31 -3.32 -0.72
CA LEU A 88 -7.54 -2.07 0.02
C LEU A 88 -9.02 -1.74 0.13
N LEU A 89 -9.79 -1.95 -0.94
CA LEU A 89 -11.25 -1.80 -0.93
C LEU A 89 -11.92 -2.79 0.05
N THR A 90 -11.47 -4.04 0.11
CA THR A 90 -11.99 -5.01 1.10
C THR A 90 -11.64 -4.67 2.55
N CYS A 91 -10.63 -3.82 2.77
CA CYS A 91 -10.26 -3.35 4.10
C CYS A 91 -11.07 -2.13 4.56
N ILE A 92 -11.90 -1.53 3.71
CA ILE A 92 -12.79 -0.43 4.11
C ILE A 92 -13.91 -1.00 4.99
N PRO A 93 -14.20 -0.41 6.17
CA PRO A 93 -15.33 -0.83 7.00
C PRO A 93 -16.65 -0.82 6.22
N CYS A 94 -17.47 -1.86 6.34
CA CYS A 94 -18.73 -1.97 5.60
C CYS A 94 -19.64 -0.75 5.78
N SER A 95 -19.66 -0.15 6.98
CA SER A 95 -20.42 1.07 7.26
C SER A 95 -20.03 2.25 6.35
N GLU A 96 -18.72 2.44 6.09
CA GLU A 96 -18.24 3.49 5.19
C GLU A 96 -18.58 3.16 3.74
N ILE A 97 -18.55 1.87 3.35
CA ILE A 97 -18.93 1.46 1.99
C ILE A 97 -20.43 1.62 1.75
N GLU A 98 -21.28 1.28 2.72
CA GLU A 98 -22.73 1.43 2.64
C GLU A 98 -23.14 2.88 2.40
N GLU A 99 -22.47 3.84 3.06
CA GLU A 99 -22.67 5.27 2.82
C GLU A 99 -22.31 5.67 1.38
N ILE A 100 -21.18 5.17 0.87
CA ILE A 100 -20.74 5.43 -0.51
C ILE A 100 -21.72 4.82 -1.52
N VAL A 101 -22.14 3.57 -1.32
CA VAL A 101 -23.08 2.87 -2.20
C VAL A 101 -24.42 3.59 -2.21
N LYS A 102 -24.93 4.02 -1.05
CA LYS A 102 -26.15 4.82 -0.97
C LYS A 102 -26.03 6.09 -1.82
N PHE A 103 -24.94 6.85 -1.65
CA PHE A 103 -24.67 8.06 -2.43
C PHE A 103 -24.57 7.79 -3.94
N VAL A 104 -24.00 6.66 -4.36
CA VAL A 104 -23.86 6.31 -5.79
C VAL A 104 -25.17 5.80 -6.40
N CYS A 105 -25.93 4.99 -5.65
CA CYS A 105 -27.25 4.51 -6.07
C CYS A 105 -28.26 5.67 -6.22
N GLU A 106 -28.18 6.68 -5.35
CA GLU A 106 -28.94 7.93 -5.50
C GLU A 106 -28.64 8.67 -6.82
N LYS A 107 -27.48 8.39 -7.45
CA LYS A 107 -27.09 8.94 -8.76
C LYS A 107 -27.39 8.01 -9.95
N GLY A 108 -28.12 6.91 -9.74
CA GLY A 108 -28.62 6.04 -10.81
C GLY A 108 -27.70 4.90 -11.26
N SER A 109 -26.61 4.63 -10.53
CA SER A 109 -25.71 3.51 -10.80
C SER A 109 -25.95 2.35 -9.83
N THR A 110 -25.97 1.11 -10.32
CA THR A 110 -26.13 -0.10 -9.48
C THR A 110 -24.75 -0.67 -9.13
N ILE A 111 -24.45 -0.82 -7.83
CA ILE A 111 -23.23 -1.48 -7.35
C ILE A 111 -23.63 -2.68 -6.49
N GLU A 112 -23.16 -3.88 -6.87
CA GLU A 112 -23.26 -5.05 -6.02
C GLU A 112 -22.09 -5.09 -5.04
N LEU A 113 -22.40 -5.12 -3.74
CA LEU A 113 -21.40 -5.18 -2.69
C LEU A 113 -20.89 -6.62 -2.54
N ILE A 114 -19.61 -6.85 -2.85
CA ILE A 114 -18.95 -8.11 -2.50
C ILE A 114 -18.66 -8.05 -1.00
N GLY A 115 -19.43 -8.81 -0.21
CA GLY A 115 -19.24 -8.89 1.24
C GLY A 115 -17.83 -9.35 1.61
N SER A 116 -17.19 -8.60 2.52
CA SER A 116 -15.92 -8.98 3.13
C SER A 116 -16.14 -10.02 4.24
N THR A 117 -15.29 -11.05 4.29
CA THR A 117 -15.41 -12.18 5.23
C THR A 117 -14.67 -11.97 6.55
N GLY A 118 -14.11 -10.79 6.83
CA GLY A 118 -13.50 -10.48 8.12
C GLY A 118 -12.93 -9.06 8.24
N SER A 119 -12.83 -8.57 9.48
CA SER A 119 -12.16 -7.28 9.74
C SER A 119 -10.65 -7.42 9.54
N PRO A 120 -10.00 -6.53 8.78
CA PRO A 120 -8.55 -6.57 8.64
C PRO A 120 -7.87 -6.30 9.98
N THR A 121 -6.65 -6.84 10.16
CA THR A 121 -5.83 -6.62 11.37
C THR A 121 -5.58 -5.14 11.65
N PHE A 122 -5.47 -4.34 10.59
CA PHE A 122 -5.31 -2.90 10.65
C PHE A 122 -6.34 -2.21 9.76
N ASN A 123 -6.69 -0.98 10.10
CA ASN A 123 -7.38 -0.09 9.16
C ASN A 123 -6.35 0.46 8.17
N TYR A 124 -5.97 -0.35 7.19
CA TYR A 124 -4.97 0.01 6.17
C TYR A 124 -5.34 1.29 5.41
N VAL A 125 -6.63 1.54 5.23
CA VAL A 125 -7.16 2.72 4.54
C VAL A 125 -6.78 4.01 5.27
N LYS A 126 -6.83 4.02 6.61
CA LYS A 126 -6.40 5.16 7.44
C LYS A 126 -4.90 5.46 7.35
N PHE A 127 -4.07 4.51 6.90
CA PHE A 127 -2.64 4.74 6.77
C PHE A 127 -2.27 5.41 5.46
N ILE A 128 -3.14 5.34 4.46
CA ILE A 128 -2.88 5.92 3.14
C ILE A 128 -2.79 7.44 3.27
N ARG A 129 -1.60 7.98 2.97
CA ARG A 129 -1.34 9.43 2.91
C ARG A 129 -1.42 9.95 1.49
N GLU A 130 -1.02 9.14 0.53
CA GLU A 130 -0.98 9.51 -0.88
C GLU A 130 -1.57 8.40 -1.76
N LEU A 131 -2.53 8.80 -2.61
CA LEU A 131 -3.08 7.96 -3.68
C LEU A 131 -2.68 8.52 -5.03
N HIS A 132 -1.53 8.09 -5.53
CA HIS A 132 -1.12 8.42 -6.89
C HIS A 132 -1.63 7.36 -7.87
N PHE A 133 -2.87 7.53 -8.32
CA PHE A 133 -3.39 6.82 -9.49
C PHE A 133 -2.70 7.36 -10.74
N ASP A 134 -2.29 6.49 -11.66
CA ASP A 134 -1.72 6.92 -12.94
C ASP A 134 -2.76 6.66 -14.03
N GLU A 135 -3.21 7.73 -14.70
CA GLU A 135 -4.25 7.71 -15.73
C GLU A 135 -3.92 6.75 -16.87
N LYS A 136 -2.63 6.54 -17.17
CA LYS A 136 -2.20 5.60 -18.20
C LYS A 136 -2.52 4.14 -17.87
N PHE A 137 -2.84 3.82 -16.61
CA PHE A 137 -3.26 2.48 -16.21
C PHE A 137 -4.73 2.20 -16.50
N PHE A 138 -5.57 3.24 -16.54
CA PHE A 138 -7.01 3.10 -16.84
C PHE A 138 -7.30 3.21 -18.33
N LEU A 139 -6.50 3.97 -19.07
CA LEU A 139 -6.73 4.26 -20.50
C LEU A 139 -6.28 3.16 -21.47
N ASN A 140 -5.55 2.14 -21.00
CA ASN A 140 -5.07 1.04 -21.86
C ASN A 140 -6.04 -0.15 -21.97
N HIS A 141 -7.28 -0.03 -21.48
CA HIS A 141 -8.26 -1.11 -21.45
C HIS A 141 -9.70 -0.66 -21.80
N VAL A 142 -9.86 0.09 -22.90
CA VAL A 142 -11.16 0.22 -23.61
C VAL A 142 -11.00 -0.32 -25.03
#